data_AF-A0A503K038-F1
#
_entry.id   AF-A0A503K038-F1
#
_cell.length_a   1.000
_cell.length_b   1.000
_cell.length_c   1.000
_cell.angle_alpha   90.00
_cell.angle_beta   90.00
_cell.angle_gamma   90.00
#
_symmetry.space_group_name_H-M   'P 1'
#
loop_
_entity.id
_entity.type
_entity.pdbx_description
1 polymer ?
#
loop_
_entity_poly.entity_id
_entity_poly.type
_entity_poly.pdbx_seq_one_letter_code
_entity_poly.pdbx_strand_id
1 'polypeptide(L)'
;EFMRAVGITSETNFALRETDFYTSHEALLLGYEEALTRVDSTSGDWYATSGHMIWVGDRTRQPDHAHIEYCRGIKNPLGLKCGPSLTPDGLLGLIDLLNPENEPGRLTLIARFGSDKVAEHLPKLVRAVKKEGRNVVWSSDPMHGNTIEAAGYKTRPFDRILKEVQTFFEVHRAEGTHPGGIHVEMTGKNVTECTGGARAITAEDLQDRYHTHCDPRLNADQAIELAFLVSDLLKKSHPVQHRQAAIA
;
A
#
# COMPACT_ATOMS: atom_id res chain seq x y z
N GLU A 1 10.68 27.51 -4.12
CA GLU A 1 11.45 28.76 -4.30
C GLU A 1 12.96 28.58 -4.16
N PHE A 2 13.45 27.91 -3.11
CA PHE A 2 14.88 27.62 -2.95
C PHE A 2 15.55 26.98 -4.18
N MET A 3 14.96 25.92 -4.75
CA MET A 3 15.51 25.26 -5.97
C MET A 3 15.70 26.24 -7.13
N ARG A 4 14.71 27.12 -7.36
CA ARG A 4 14.79 28.17 -8.38
C ARG A 4 15.90 29.17 -8.07
N ALA A 5 16.05 29.57 -6.80
CA ALA A 5 17.08 30.50 -6.38
C ALA A 5 18.51 29.97 -6.59
N VAL A 6 18.71 28.65 -6.54
CA VAL A 6 19.99 28.00 -6.86
C VAL A 6 20.11 27.56 -8.33
N GLY A 7 19.22 28.04 -9.21
CA GLY A 7 19.30 27.83 -10.66
C GLY A 7 18.69 26.52 -11.17
N ILE A 8 18.07 25.72 -10.30
CA ILE A 8 17.36 24.50 -10.69
C ILE A 8 15.90 24.86 -10.98
N THR A 9 15.53 24.88 -12.25
CA THR A 9 14.19 25.25 -12.69
C THR A 9 13.59 24.17 -13.59
N SER A 10 12.29 24.27 -13.85
CA SER A 10 11.60 23.31 -14.71
C SER A 10 12.12 23.34 -16.16
N GLU A 11 12.64 24.50 -16.58
CA GLU A 11 13.24 24.72 -17.91
C GLU A 11 14.62 24.06 -18.04
N THR A 12 15.39 24.03 -16.95
CA THR A 12 16.76 23.50 -16.93
C THR A 12 16.85 22.06 -16.45
N ASN A 13 15.80 21.54 -15.79
CA ASN A 13 15.77 20.19 -15.25
C ASN A 13 14.42 19.50 -15.53
N PHE A 14 14.42 18.58 -16.50
CA PHE A 14 13.22 17.83 -16.95
C PHE A 14 12.56 17.01 -15.83
N ALA A 15 13.32 16.55 -14.83
CA ALA A 15 12.77 15.79 -13.70
C ALA A 15 11.81 16.61 -12.82
N LEU A 16 11.72 17.94 -13.01
CA LEU A 16 10.74 18.79 -12.35
C LEU A 16 9.41 18.93 -13.12
N ARG A 17 9.33 18.42 -14.36
CA ARG A 17 8.13 18.53 -15.24
C ARG A 17 7.45 17.20 -15.49
N GLU A 18 8.19 16.11 -15.35
CA GLU A 18 7.73 14.76 -15.63
C GLU A 18 7.81 13.90 -14.37
N THR A 19 6.97 12.88 -14.33
CA THR A 19 6.99 11.86 -13.28
C THR A 19 6.71 10.51 -13.91
N ASP A 20 7.36 9.48 -13.38
CA ASP A 20 6.95 8.12 -13.67
C ASP A 20 5.62 7.85 -12.98
N PHE A 21 4.72 7.17 -13.70
CA PHE A 21 3.43 6.75 -13.19
C PHE A 21 3.19 5.30 -13.58
N TYR A 22 2.91 4.46 -12.59
CA TYR A 22 2.72 3.03 -12.76
C TYR A 22 1.27 2.64 -12.48
N THR A 23 0.84 1.57 -13.13
CA THR A 23 -0.50 0.99 -12.98
C THR A 23 -0.42 -0.32 -12.22
N SER A 24 -1.45 -0.60 -11.43
CA SER A 24 -1.59 -1.86 -10.71
C SER A 24 -3.05 -2.23 -10.51
N HIS A 25 -3.32 -3.52 -10.45
CA HIS A 25 -4.63 -4.07 -10.11
C HIS A 25 -4.50 -5.45 -9.45
N GLU A 26 -5.61 -5.93 -8.88
CA GLU A 26 -5.68 -7.29 -8.36
C GLU A 26 -5.73 -8.29 -9.52
N ALA A 27 -4.82 -9.26 -9.55
CA ALA A 27 -4.97 -10.42 -10.42
C ALA A 27 -6.14 -11.27 -9.89
N LEU A 28 -7.36 -10.92 -10.28
CA LEU A 28 -8.57 -11.59 -9.82
C LEU A 28 -9.13 -12.51 -10.90
N LEU A 29 -9.34 -11.96 -12.11
CA LEU A 29 -9.91 -12.67 -13.25
C LEU A 29 -8.78 -13.29 -14.09
N LEU A 30 -8.35 -14.50 -13.73
CA LEU A 30 -7.15 -15.11 -14.31
C LEU A 30 -7.19 -15.30 -15.83
N GLY A 31 -8.36 -15.52 -16.44
CA GLY A 31 -8.46 -15.58 -17.91
C GLY A 31 -8.14 -14.24 -18.60
N TYR A 32 -8.39 -13.12 -17.93
CA TYR A 32 -7.97 -11.79 -18.41
C TYR A 32 -6.46 -11.60 -18.23
N GLU A 33 -5.92 -12.00 -17.08
CA GLU A 33 -4.48 -11.91 -16.81
C GLU A 33 -3.66 -12.78 -17.77
N GLU A 34 -4.07 -14.03 -17.98
CA GLU A 34 -3.44 -14.97 -18.92
C GLU A 34 -3.40 -14.38 -20.34
N ALA A 35 -4.52 -13.87 -20.84
CA ALA A 35 -4.61 -13.29 -22.19
C ALA A 35 -3.68 -12.07 -22.41
N LEU A 36 -3.33 -11.37 -21.33
CA LEU A 36 -2.42 -10.22 -21.35
C LEU A 36 -1.00 -10.56 -20.87
N THR A 37 -0.70 -11.83 -20.62
CA THR A 37 0.65 -12.28 -20.28
C THR A 37 1.49 -12.43 -21.56
N ARG A 38 2.72 -11.92 -21.55
CA ARG A 38 3.64 -11.95 -22.70
C ARG A 38 5.01 -12.44 -22.29
N VAL A 39 5.72 -13.02 -23.24
CA VAL A 39 7.15 -13.28 -23.13
C VAL A 39 7.89 -12.02 -23.53
N ASP A 40 8.77 -11.53 -22.66
CA ASP A 40 9.69 -10.45 -22.99
C ASP A 40 10.72 -10.93 -24.03
N SER A 41 10.94 -10.12 -25.07
CA SER A 41 11.77 -10.51 -26.21
C SER A 41 13.28 -10.52 -25.91
N THR A 42 13.71 -9.90 -24.81
CA THR A 42 15.13 -9.79 -24.44
C THR A 42 15.56 -10.84 -23.42
N SER A 43 14.72 -11.12 -22.44
CA SER A 43 14.97 -12.03 -21.32
C SER A 43 14.35 -13.42 -21.53
N GLY A 44 13.27 -13.52 -22.31
CA GLY A 44 12.46 -14.74 -22.41
C GLY A 44 11.56 -14.98 -21.20
N ASP A 45 11.50 -14.04 -20.26
CA ASP A 45 10.67 -14.12 -19.07
C ASP A 45 9.21 -13.76 -19.35
N TRP A 46 8.30 -14.28 -18.52
CA TRP A 46 6.87 -13.96 -18.59
C TRP A 46 6.53 -12.72 -17.78
N TYR A 47 5.76 -11.80 -18.35
CA TYR A 47 5.22 -10.62 -17.69
C TYR A 47 3.72 -10.49 -17.95
N ALA A 48 2.96 -10.19 -16.89
CA ALA A 48 1.60 -9.68 -17.01
C ALA A 48 1.67 -8.25 -17.56
N THR A 49 1.24 -8.03 -18.81
CA THR A 49 1.23 -6.69 -19.42
C THR A 49 -0.07 -5.92 -19.18
N SER A 50 -0.93 -6.44 -18.29
CA SER A 50 -2.17 -5.82 -17.81
C SER A 50 -1.90 -4.69 -16.81
N GLY A 51 -0.79 -4.75 -16.08
CA GLY A 51 -0.37 -3.76 -15.08
C GLY A 51 1.12 -3.87 -14.79
N HIS A 52 1.74 -2.80 -14.30
CA HIS A 52 3.16 -2.82 -13.95
C HIS A 52 3.41 -3.67 -12.71
N MET A 53 2.56 -3.49 -11.69
CA MET A 53 2.55 -4.27 -10.46
C MET A 53 1.21 -4.99 -10.32
N ILE A 54 1.26 -6.25 -9.89
CA ILE A 54 0.07 -7.11 -9.76
C ILE A 54 -0.03 -7.61 -8.33
N TRP A 55 -1.22 -7.56 -7.71
CA TRP A 55 -1.40 -8.10 -6.35
C TRP A 55 -2.37 -9.27 -6.26
N VAL A 56 -2.18 -10.08 -5.22
CA VAL A 56 -3.08 -11.15 -4.80
C VAL A 56 -3.89 -10.70 -3.59
N GLY A 57 -5.21 -10.87 -3.68
CA GLY A 57 -6.17 -10.48 -2.65
C GLY A 57 -6.14 -11.37 -1.40
N ASP A 58 -6.72 -10.87 -0.31
CA ASP A 58 -6.75 -11.58 0.98
C ASP A 58 -7.61 -12.87 0.92
N ARG A 59 -8.52 -12.95 -0.06
CA ARG A 59 -9.43 -14.09 -0.28
C ARG A 59 -8.92 -15.09 -1.32
N THR A 60 -7.85 -14.75 -2.04
CA THR A 60 -7.32 -15.51 -3.19
C THR A 60 -5.86 -15.94 -2.99
N ARG A 61 -5.30 -15.72 -1.80
CA ARG A 61 -3.89 -16.02 -1.46
C ARG A 61 -3.66 -17.42 -0.86
N GLN A 62 -4.47 -18.41 -1.21
CA GLN A 62 -4.22 -19.78 -0.78
C GLN A 62 -2.96 -20.32 -1.49
N PRO A 63 -1.98 -20.88 -0.77
CA PRO A 63 -0.68 -21.27 -1.36
C PRO A 63 -0.78 -22.25 -2.53
N ASP A 64 -1.81 -23.11 -2.55
CA ASP A 64 -2.05 -24.18 -3.51
C ASP A 64 -3.11 -23.83 -4.57
N HIS A 65 -3.52 -22.55 -4.66
CA HIS A 65 -4.53 -22.10 -5.62
C HIS A 65 -3.94 -21.40 -6.85
N ALA A 66 -4.80 -21.15 -7.84
CA ALA A 66 -4.40 -20.63 -9.15
C ALA A 66 -3.80 -19.21 -9.12
N HIS A 67 -4.17 -18.34 -8.18
CA HIS A 67 -3.61 -16.99 -8.08
C HIS A 67 -2.16 -16.98 -7.59
N ILE A 68 -1.91 -17.72 -6.50
CA ILE A 68 -0.73 -18.56 -6.25
C ILE A 68 0.21 -18.80 -7.44
N GLU A 69 -0.23 -19.78 -8.21
CA GLU A 69 0.39 -20.35 -9.40
C GLU A 69 0.72 -19.31 -10.48
N TYR A 70 -0.24 -18.46 -10.78
CA TYR A 70 -0.08 -17.44 -11.80
C TYR A 70 1.00 -16.43 -11.40
N CYS A 71 0.92 -15.89 -10.17
CA CYS A 71 1.83 -14.85 -9.72
C CYS A 71 3.26 -15.36 -9.53
N ARG A 72 3.46 -16.63 -9.14
CA ARG A 72 4.82 -17.20 -9.07
C ARG A 72 5.49 -17.35 -10.45
N GLY A 73 4.71 -17.38 -11.54
CA GLY A 73 5.20 -17.55 -12.90
C GLY A 73 5.58 -16.25 -13.63
N ILE A 74 5.11 -15.09 -13.18
CA ILE A 74 5.37 -13.78 -13.84
C ILE A 74 6.49 -13.00 -13.16
N LYS A 75 7.18 -12.11 -13.89
CA LYS A 75 8.31 -11.30 -13.40
C LYS A 75 7.95 -9.90 -12.90
N ASN A 76 6.69 -9.49 -13.00
CA ASN A 76 6.21 -8.23 -12.41
C ASN A 76 6.55 -8.12 -10.90
N PRO A 77 6.79 -6.92 -10.36
CA PRO A 77 6.67 -6.69 -8.92
C PRO A 77 5.29 -7.13 -8.44
N LEU A 78 5.26 -7.82 -7.30
CA LEU A 78 4.07 -8.44 -6.75
C LEU A 78 3.61 -7.75 -5.47
N GLY A 79 2.32 -7.86 -5.19
CA GLY A 79 1.70 -7.47 -3.93
C GLY A 79 0.92 -8.61 -3.31
N LEU A 80 0.86 -8.62 -1.99
CA LEU A 80 0.12 -9.64 -1.24
C LEU A 80 -0.67 -8.97 -0.12
N LYS A 81 -2.00 -9.02 -0.20
CA LYS A 81 -2.86 -8.51 0.89
C LYS A 81 -2.70 -9.39 2.13
N CYS A 82 -2.37 -8.75 3.25
CA CYS A 82 -2.12 -9.38 4.53
C CYS A 82 -3.21 -8.96 5.53
N GLY A 83 -4.23 -9.81 5.69
CA GLY A 83 -5.31 -9.61 6.65
C GLY A 83 -5.14 -10.35 7.99
N PRO A 84 -6.06 -10.15 8.95
CA PRO A 84 -5.98 -10.73 10.30
C PRO A 84 -5.93 -12.25 10.38
N SER A 85 -6.34 -12.97 9.33
CA SER A 85 -6.29 -14.43 9.28
C SER A 85 -4.90 -14.99 8.92
N LEU A 86 -3.96 -14.15 8.48
CA LEU A 86 -2.63 -14.57 8.07
C LEU A 86 -1.74 -14.83 9.29
N THR A 87 -1.18 -16.03 9.37
CA THR A 87 -0.20 -16.41 10.40
C THR A 87 1.23 -16.12 9.94
N PRO A 88 2.21 -15.99 10.86
CA PRO A 88 3.62 -15.84 10.50
C PRO A 88 4.13 -16.94 9.57
N ASP A 89 3.88 -18.21 9.90
CA ASP A 89 4.35 -19.34 9.09
C ASP A 89 3.68 -19.37 7.71
N GLY A 90 2.37 -19.05 7.66
CA GLY A 90 1.64 -18.93 6.40
C GLY A 90 2.17 -17.79 5.52
N LEU A 91 2.55 -16.67 6.12
CA LEU A 91 3.17 -15.55 5.40
C LEU A 91 4.54 -15.95 4.84
N LEU A 92 5.39 -16.59 5.65
CA LEU A 92 6.71 -17.04 5.21
C LEU A 92 6.60 -18.02 4.04
N GLY A 93 5.67 -18.99 4.10
CA GLY A 93 5.42 -19.89 2.98
C GLY A 93 4.98 -19.18 1.70
N LEU A 94 4.14 -18.13 1.82
CA LEU A 94 3.74 -17.31 0.66
C LEU A 94 4.89 -16.46 0.11
N ILE A 95 5.76 -15.94 0.96
CA ILE A 95 6.97 -15.22 0.53
C ILE A 95 7.88 -16.16 -0.28
N ASP A 96 8.05 -17.40 0.18
CA ASP A 96 8.91 -18.40 -0.48
C ASP A 96 8.40 -18.77 -1.88
N LEU A 97 7.07 -18.80 -2.05
CA LEU A 97 6.46 -19.06 -3.35
C LEU A 97 6.57 -17.88 -4.32
N LEU A 98 6.45 -16.64 -3.81
CA LEU A 98 6.33 -15.44 -4.65
C LEU A 98 7.66 -14.69 -4.86
N ASN A 99 8.61 -14.87 -3.95
CA ASN A 99 9.96 -14.28 -3.98
C ASN A 99 11.04 -15.31 -3.58
N PRO A 100 11.19 -16.41 -4.35
CA PRO A 100 12.10 -17.51 -3.98
C PRO A 100 13.58 -17.07 -3.91
N GLU A 101 13.99 -16.13 -4.75
CA GLU A 101 15.36 -15.61 -4.79
C GLU A 101 15.61 -14.48 -3.76
N ASN A 102 14.61 -14.16 -2.94
CA ASN A 102 14.68 -13.10 -1.92
C ASN A 102 15.10 -11.73 -2.50
N GLU A 103 14.63 -11.42 -3.70
CA GLU A 103 14.97 -10.20 -4.45
C GLU A 103 14.32 -8.97 -3.77
N PRO A 104 15.10 -7.94 -3.39
CA PRO A 104 14.55 -6.71 -2.82
C PRO A 104 13.60 -6.00 -3.80
N GLY A 105 12.40 -5.65 -3.34
CA GLY A 105 11.39 -4.96 -4.15
C GLY A 105 10.48 -5.88 -4.98
N ARG A 106 10.80 -7.19 -5.08
CA ARG A 106 9.96 -8.17 -5.78
C ARG A 106 8.57 -8.33 -5.14
N LEU A 107 8.48 -8.31 -3.81
CA LEU A 107 7.22 -8.55 -3.09
C LEU A 107 6.89 -7.42 -2.10
N THR A 108 5.69 -6.88 -2.24
CA THR A 108 5.09 -5.90 -1.33
C THR A 108 4.01 -6.57 -0.46
N LEU A 109 4.19 -6.55 0.85
CA LEU A 109 3.21 -7.02 1.82
C LEU A 109 2.27 -5.88 2.20
N ILE A 110 1.00 -6.00 1.83
CA ILE A 110 -0.01 -4.96 1.94
C ILE A 110 -0.89 -5.25 3.18
N ALA A 111 -0.52 -4.68 4.32
CA ALA A 111 -1.16 -4.87 5.63
C ALA A 111 -2.52 -4.18 5.72
N ARG A 112 -3.58 -4.96 5.98
CA ARG A 112 -4.97 -4.47 6.10
C ARG A 112 -5.67 -5.07 7.32
N PHE A 113 -5.30 -4.67 8.52
CA PHE A 113 -5.79 -5.32 9.74
C PHE A 113 -7.04 -4.64 10.32
N GLY A 114 -7.20 -3.35 10.06
CA GLY A 114 -8.11 -2.48 10.80
C GLY A 114 -7.41 -1.84 11.99
N SER A 115 -7.80 -0.62 12.29
CA SER A 115 -7.25 0.21 13.38
C SER A 115 -7.30 -0.41 14.77
N ASP A 116 -8.21 -1.37 14.99
CA ASP A 116 -8.36 -2.07 16.27
C ASP A 116 -7.49 -3.33 16.38
N LYS A 117 -6.94 -3.83 15.27
CA LYS A 117 -6.24 -5.13 15.20
C LYS A 117 -4.78 -5.00 14.76
N VAL A 118 -4.42 -3.93 14.05
CA VAL A 118 -3.07 -3.74 13.50
C VAL A 118 -1.97 -3.84 14.57
N ALA A 119 -2.19 -3.27 15.76
CA ALA A 119 -1.24 -3.31 16.88
C ALA A 119 -0.95 -4.74 17.38
N GLU A 120 -1.92 -5.65 17.27
CA GLU A 120 -1.76 -7.02 17.74
C GLU A 120 -1.15 -7.94 16.68
N HIS A 121 -1.60 -7.80 15.43
CA HIS A 121 -1.27 -8.74 14.36
C HIS A 121 0.04 -8.39 13.64
N LEU A 122 0.23 -7.12 13.26
CA LEU A 122 1.35 -6.73 12.41
C LEU A 122 2.73 -7.01 13.03
N PRO A 123 3.00 -6.75 14.33
CA PRO A 123 4.32 -7.02 14.92
C PRO A 123 4.75 -8.48 14.79
N LYS A 124 3.81 -9.43 14.91
CA LYS A 124 4.08 -10.86 14.80
C LYS A 124 4.62 -11.22 13.41
N LEU A 125 4.03 -10.64 12.36
CA LEU A 125 4.44 -10.84 10.97
C LEU A 125 5.77 -10.16 10.66
N VAL A 126 5.93 -8.90 11.07
CA VAL A 126 7.16 -8.12 10.87
C VAL A 126 8.36 -8.81 11.51
N ARG A 127 8.22 -9.30 12.74
CA ARG A 127 9.28 -10.04 13.45
C ARG A 127 9.67 -11.32 12.74
N ALA A 128 8.70 -12.09 12.25
CA ALA A 128 8.96 -13.34 11.54
C ALA A 128 9.73 -13.07 10.23
N VAL A 129 9.26 -12.13 9.42
CA VAL A 129 9.93 -11.71 8.18
C VAL A 129 11.35 -11.22 8.44
N LYS A 130 11.54 -10.37 9.46
CA LYS A 130 12.86 -9.85 9.85
C LYS A 130 13.80 -10.95 10.33
N LYS A 131 13.30 -11.87 11.17
CA LYS A 131 14.07 -12.99 11.70
C LYS A 131 14.58 -13.91 10.59
N GLU A 132 13.74 -14.20 9.60
CA GLU A 132 14.07 -15.06 8.46
C GLU A 132 14.82 -14.31 7.33
N GLY A 133 15.16 -13.03 7.54
CA GLY A 133 15.96 -12.26 6.58
C GLY A 133 15.28 -12.04 5.22
N ARG A 134 13.94 -11.99 5.17
CA ARG A 134 13.21 -11.83 3.92
C ARG A 134 13.10 -10.37 3.50
N ASN A 135 13.44 -10.09 2.26
CA ASN A 135 13.41 -8.77 1.65
C ASN A 135 12.03 -8.51 1.03
N VAL A 136 11.28 -7.61 1.67
CA VAL A 136 9.94 -7.23 1.24
C VAL A 136 9.73 -5.73 1.44
N VAL A 137 8.80 -5.15 0.70
CA VAL A 137 8.27 -3.81 0.96
C VAL A 137 7.03 -3.94 1.85
N TRP A 138 6.98 -3.21 2.96
CA TRP A 138 5.76 -3.14 3.77
C TRP A 138 4.91 -1.95 3.34
N SER A 139 3.63 -2.19 3.06
CA SER A 139 2.67 -1.15 2.71
C SER A 139 1.43 -1.25 3.60
N SER A 140 0.89 -0.11 4.04
CA SER A 140 -0.36 -0.05 4.80
C SER A 140 -1.54 0.15 3.87
N ASP A 141 -2.53 -0.74 3.93
CA ASP A 141 -3.87 -0.54 3.39
C ASP A 141 -4.84 -0.27 4.54
N PRO A 142 -5.01 1.01 4.93
CA PRO A 142 -5.85 1.40 6.04
C PRO A 142 -7.34 1.43 5.67
N MET A 143 -7.72 0.95 4.48
CA MET A 143 -9.08 1.09 3.97
C MET A 143 -9.89 -0.18 4.25
N HIS A 144 -9.43 -1.32 3.73
CA HIS A 144 -10.18 -2.59 3.75
C HIS A 144 -10.33 -3.20 5.14
N GLY A 145 -9.54 -2.74 6.12
CA GLY A 145 -9.64 -3.12 7.52
C GLY A 145 -10.70 -2.35 8.32
N ASN A 146 -11.15 -1.18 7.82
CA ASN A 146 -11.91 -0.20 8.60
C ASN A 146 -13.33 0.08 8.07
N THR A 147 -13.85 -0.77 7.18
CA THR A 147 -15.22 -0.64 6.68
C THR A 147 -16.24 -0.96 7.79
N ILE A 148 -17.21 -0.08 7.96
CA ILE A 148 -18.39 -0.25 8.84
C ILE A 148 -19.66 0.06 8.05
N GLU A 149 -20.82 -0.24 8.63
CA GLU A 149 -22.12 0.21 8.13
C GLU A 149 -22.64 1.38 8.99
N ALA A 150 -23.11 2.44 8.34
CA ALA A 150 -23.72 3.60 8.99
C ALA A 150 -24.79 4.21 8.06
N ALA A 151 -25.95 4.57 8.61
CA ALA A 151 -27.08 5.14 7.86
C ALA A 151 -27.49 4.34 6.60
N GLY A 152 -27.32 3.00 6.61
CA GLY A 152 -27.64 2.14 5.46
C GLY A 152 -26.56 2.10 4.37
N TYR A 153 -25.43 2.81 4.55
CA TYR A 153 -24.29 2.81 3.66
C TYR A 153 -23.11 2.09 4.30
N LYS A 154 -22.28 1.45 3.47
CA LYS A 154 -20.91 1.15 3.89
C LYS A 154 -20.15 2.48 3.97
N THR A 155 -19.33 2.65 4.98
CA THR A 155 -18.44 3.81 5.10
C THR A 155 -17.16 3.42 5.82
N ARG A 156 -16.17 4.31 5.81
CA ARG A 156 -14.91 4.16 6.54
C ARG A 156 -14.64 5.47 7.27
N PRO A 157 -14.65 5.47 8.61
CA PRO A 157 -14.31 6.66 9.37
C PRO A 157 -12.85 7.05 9.15
N PHE A 158 -12.62 8.30 8.74
CA PHE A 158 -11.28 8.82 8.45
C PHE A 158 -10.31 8.65 9.64
N ASP A 159 -10.79 8.85 10.87
CA ASP A 159 -9.95 8.65 12.07
C ASP A 159 -9.46 7.22 12.24
N ARG A 160 -10.27 6.22 11.83
CA ARG A 160 -9.86 4.82 11.85
C ARG A 160 -8.80 4.55 10.78
N ILE A 161 -8.99 5.09 9.58
CA ILE A 161 -8.00 5.03 8.49
C ILE A 161 -6.67 5.60 8.99
N LEU A 162 -6.68 6.81 9.54
CA LEU A 162 -5.50 7.48 10.06
C LEU A 162 -4.85 6.70 11.21
N LYS A 163 -5.64 6.20 12.17
CA LYS A 163 -5.13 5.41 13.31
C LYS A 163 -4.41 4.15 12.86
N GLU A 164 -4.90 3.46 11.82
CA GLU A 164 -4.20 2.28 11.28
C GLU A 164 -2.85 2.66 10.66
N VAL A 165 -2.79 3.75 9.89
CA VAL A 165 -1.53 4.26 9.33
C VAL A 165 -0.56 4.64 10.45
N GLN A 166 -1.00 5.38 11.47
CA GLN A 166 -0.16 5.76 12.61
C GLN A 166 0.41 4.53 13.31
N THR A 167 -0.45 3.54 13.60
CA THR A 167 -0.01 2.31 14.27
C THR A 167 0.94 1.50 13.40
N PHE A 168 0.73 1.44 12.08
CA PHE A 168 1.66 0.81 11.14
C PHE A 168 3.08 1.43 11.23
N PHE A 169 3.17 2.76 11.24
CA PHE A 169 4.45 3.46 11.43
C PHE A 169 5.08 3.20 12.80
N GLU A 170 4.28 3.18 13.87
CA GLU A 170 4.73 2.88 15.23
C GLU A 170 5.28 1.46 15.36
N VAL A 171 4.61 0.46 14.78
CA VAL A 171 5.08 -0.92 14.74
C VAL A 171 6.41 -1.00 13.99
N HIS A 172 6.52 -0.41 12.81
CA HIS A 172 7.78 -0.44 12.06
C HIS A 172 8.93 0.23 12.80
N ARG A 173 8.67 1.35 13.48
CA ARG A 173 9.65 2.01 14.33
C ARG A 173 10.09 1.14 15.51
N ALA A 174 9.14 0.54 16.22
CA ALA A 174 9.41 -0.32 17.36
C ALA A 174 10.20 -1.58 16.97
N GLU A 175 9.87 -2.17 15.82
CA GLU A 175 10.55 -3.36 15.30
C GLU A 175 11.86 -3.02 14.55
N GLY A 176 12.20 -1.74 14.38
CA GLY A 176 13.38 -1.29 13.63
C GLY A 176 13.36 -1.77 12.19
N THR A 177 12.25 -1.52 11.49
CA THR A 177 11.99 -1.88 10.09
C THR A 177 11.43 -0.66 9.34
N HIS A 178 11.37 -0.73 8.01
CA HIS A 178 10.99 0.42 7.19
C HIS A 178 9.48 0.39 6.82
N PRO A 179 8.70 1.44 7.14
CA PRO A 179 7.33 1.60 6.63
C PRO A 179 7.38 2.08 5.17
N GLY A 180 7.30 1.15 4.23
CA GLY A 180 7.65 1.37 2.81
C GLY A 180 6.58 2.02 1.93
N GLY A 181 5.32 2.11 2.38
CA GLY A 181 4.28 2.77 1.58
C GLY A 181 2.87 2.71 2.16
N ILE A 182 1.94 3.28 1.41
CA ILE A 182 0.49 3.23 1.67
C ILE A 182 -0.26 2.80 0.39
N HIS A 183 -1.39 2.14 0.54
CA HIS A 183 -2.26 1.66 -0.52
C HIS A 183 -3.70 2.09 -0.18
N VAL A 184 -4.22 3.10 -0.88
CA VAL A 184 -5.51 3.72 -0.55
C VAL A 184 -6.47 3.71 -1.74
N GLU A 185 -7.77 3.65 -1.44
CA GLU A 185 -8.83 3.83 -2.41
C GLU A 185 -9.30 5.28 -2.36
N MET A 186 -9.13 6.01 -3.46
CA MET A 186 -9.41 7.44 -3.51
C MET A 186 -10.05 7.85 -4.83
N THR A 187 -10.62 9.06 -4.85
CA THR A 187 -11.07 9.70 -6.07
C THR A 187 -10.87 11.21 -5.99
N GLY A 188 -10.51 11.84 -7.11
CA GLY A 188 -10.46 13.31 -7.22
C GLY A 188 -11.84 13.98 -7.24
N LYS A 189 -12.93 13.20 -7.22
CA LYS A 189 -14.31 13.71 -7.18
C LYS A 189 -14.69 14.14 -5.76
N ASN A 190 -15.54 15.16 -5.66
CA ASN A 190 -16.09 15.63 -4.40
C ASN A 190 -17.28 14.74 -3.97
N VAL A 191 -16.97 13.55 -3.44
CA VAL A 191 -17.90 12.53 -2.95
C VAL A 191 -18.00 12.50 -1.42
N THR A 192 -19.09 11.95 -0.89
CA THR A 192 -19.35 11.72 0.53
C THR A 192 -19.39 10.22 0.83
N GLU A 193 -18.27 9.53 0.64
CA GLU A 193 -18.19 8.06 0.79
C GLU A 193 -17.57 7.65 2.14
N CYS A 194 -16.51 8.34 2.57
CA CYS A 194 -15.90 8.16 3.89
C CYS A 194 -16.34 9.27 4.86
N THR A 195 -16.70 8.90 6.09
CA THR A 195 -17.08 9.84 7.16
C THR A 195 -15.85 10.50 7.79
N GLY A 196 -16.04 11.69 8.38
CA GLY A 196 -14.97 12.47 9.03
C GLY A 196 -14.07 13.22 8.06
N GLY A 197 -12.80 13.40 8.44
CA GLY A 197 -11.84 14.30 7.78
C GLY A 197 -12.13 15.78 8.10
N ALA A 198 -11.36 16.69 7.51
CA ALA A 198 -11.43 18.13 7.81
C ALA A 198 -12.81 18.76 7.58
N ARG A 199 -13.64 18.20 6.69
CA ARG A 199 -15.02 18.64 6.44
C ARG A 199 -16.07 18.01 7.38
N ALA A 200 -15.66 17.09 8.25
CA ALA A 200 -16.53 16.40 9.21
C ALA A 200 -17.79 15.77 8.59
N ILE A 201 -17.62 15.01 7.48
CA ILE A 201 -18.72 14.32 6.80
C ILE A 201 -19.42 13.37 7.77
N THR A 202 -20.73 13.54 7.99
CA THR A 202 -21.52 12.70 8.90
C THR A 202 -22.09 11.47 8.16
N ALA A 203 -22.74 10.57 8.91
CA ALA A 203 -23.40 9.42 8.31
C ALA A 203 -24.59 9.83 7.42
N GLU A 204 -25.28 10.90 7.78
CA GLU A 204 -26.42 11.44 7.04
C GLU A 204 -26.00 12.06 5.71
N ASP A 205 -24.82 12.69 5.65
CA ASP A 205 -24.24 13.29 4.44
C ASP A 205 -23.86 12.25 3.36
N LEU A 206 -23.79 10.96 3.73
CA LEU A 206 -23.38 9.90 2.79
C LEU A 206 -24.31 9.81 1.58
N GLN A 207 -25.62 10.00 1.79
CA GLN A 207 -26.61 9.88 0.72
C GLN A 207 -26.46 10.93 -0.40
N ASP A 208 -25.79 12.05 -0.11
CA ASP A 208 -25.73 13.18 -1.03
C ASP A 208 -24.95 12.86 -2.31
N ARG A 209 -23.81 12.14 -2.17
CA ARG A 209 -22.86 11.89 -3.27
C ARG A 209 -22.16 10.54 -3.15
N TYR A 210 -22.90 9.50 -2.79
CA TYR A 210 -22.40 8.12 -2.76
C TYR A 210 -22.37 7.52 -4.18
N HIS A 211 -21.20 7.48 -4.81
CA HIS A 211 -21.08 7.13 -6.24
C HIS A 211 -20.32 5.83 -6.51
N THR A 212 -20.11 5.00 -5.49
CA THR A 212 -19.41 3.71 -5.61
C THR A 212 -20.39 2.55 -5.45
N HIS A 213 -20.19 1.50 -6.24
CA HIS A 213 -20.90 0.23 -6.12
C HIS A 213 -20.14 -0.80 -5.27
N CYS A 214 -18.88 -0.52 -4.97
CA CYS A 214 -18.01 -1.38 -4.19
C CYS A 214 -17.80 -0.75 -2.81
N ASP A 215 -16.57 -0.38 -2.49
CA ASP A 215 -16.22 0.19 -1.21
C ASP A 215 -16.10 1.73 -1.26
N PRO A 216 -16.25 2.41 -0.10
CA PRO A 216 -16.21 3.87 0.02
C PRO A 216 -14.79 4.42 -0.11
N ARG A 217 -14.59 5.43 -0.94
CA ARG A 217 -13.26 6.01 -1.24
C ARG A 217 -13.01 7.30 -0.47
N LEU A 218 -11.74 7.63 -0.26
CA LEU A 218 -11.35 8.97 0.14
C LEU A 218 -11.66 9.95 -0.98
N ASN A 219 -12.30 11.08 -0.65
CA ASN A 219 -12.41 12.19 -1.59
C ASN A 219 -11.07 12.96 -1.69
N ALA A 220 -11.02 13.97 -2.57
CA ALA A 220 -9.80 14.74 -2.82
C ALA A 220 -9.24 15.40 -1.54
N ASP A 221 -10.09 16.01 -0.71
CA ASP A 221 -9.66 16.70 0.50
C ASP A 221 -9.12 15.72 1.54
N GLN A 222 -9.82 14.61 1.77
CA GLN A 222 -9.37 13.55 2.68
C GLN A 222 -8.07 12.89 2.21
N ALA A 223 -7.89 12.71 0.89
CA ALA A 223 -6.66 12.16 0.34
C ALA A 223 -5.45 13.11 0.54
N ILE A 224 -5.65 14.42 0.36
CA ILE A 224 -4.62 15.43 0.62
C ILE A 224 -4.32 15.52 2.12
N GLU A 225 -5.35 15.51 2.96
CA GLU A 225 -5.20 15.50 4.42
C GLU A 225 -4.36 14.30 4.89
N LEU A 226 -4.68 13.09 4.40
CA LEU A 226 -3.91 11.89 4.69
C LEU A 226 -2.45 12.02 4.23
N ALA A 227 -2.21 12.60 3.04
CA ALA A 227 -0.85 12.80 2.53
C ALA A 227 0.00 13.71 3.43
N PHE A 228 -0.56 14.81 3.94
CA PHE A 228 0.13 15.67 4.91
C PHE A 228 0.44 14.94 6.22
N LEU A 229 -0.52 14.18 6.75
CA LEU A 229 -0.33 13.43 7.99
C LEU A 229 0.73 12.33 7.85
N VAL A 230 0.76 11.62 6.72
CA VAL A 230 1.81 10.65 6.39
C VAL A 230 3.17 11.32 6.24
N SER A 231 3.24 12.52 5.63
CA SER A 231 4.47 13.30 5.55
C SER A 231 5.06 13.60 6.93
N ASP A 232 4.21 13.93 7.91
CA ASP A 232 4.66 14.18 9.28
C ASP A 232 5.12 12.90 10.01
N LEU A 233 4.49 11.76 9.75
CA LEU A 233 4.95 10.45 10.26
C LEU A 233 6.31 10.05 9.69
N LEU A 234 6.57 10.33 8.41
CA LEU A 234 7.86 10.11 7.77
C LEU A 234 8.95 10.98 8.40
N LYS A 235 8.71 12.28 8.59
CA LYS A 235 9.66 13.19 9.27
C LYS A 235 10.05 12.71 10.66
N LYS A 236 9.08 12.19 11.44
CA LYS A 236 9.34 11.63 12.78
C LYS A 236 10.17 10.34 12.76
N SER A 237 10.14 9.60 11.65
CA SER A 237 10.81 8.30 11.51
C SER A 237 12.26 8.44 11.02
N HIS A 238 12.65 9.65 10.59
CA HIS A 238 14.03 10.03 10.32
C HIS A 238 14.52 10.99 11.41
N PRO A 239 15.09 10.49 12.54
CA PRO A 239 15.87 11.38 13.39
C PRO A 239 16.98 11.96 12.51
N VAL A 240 17.02 13.29 12.39
CA VAL A 240 18.12 14.01 11.75
C VAL A 240 19.39 13.52 12.44
N GLN A 241 20.17 12.67 11.78
CA GLN A 241 21.53 12.43 12.19
C GLN A 241 22.26 13.75 11.98
N HIS A 242 22.38 14.54 13.04
CA HIS A 242 23.43 15.54 13.11
C HIS A 242 24.75 14.79 12.95
N ARG A 243 25.24 14.70 11.72
CA ARG A 243 26.67 14.52 11.50
C ARG A 243 27.31 15.69 12.22
N GLN A 244 27.92 15.45 13.37
CA GLN A 244 28.88 16.38 13.93
C GLN A 244 29.85 16.68 12.80
N ALA A 245 29.84 17.92 12.30
CA ALA A 245 30.88 18.38 11.42
C ALA A 245 32.18 18.14 12.18
N ALA A 246 33.04 17.28 11.65
CA ALA A 246 34.40 17.14 12.15
C ALA A 246 35.04 18.51 12.03
N ILE A 247 35.20 19.20 13.16
CA ILE A 247 35.99 20.41 13.25
C ILE A 247 37.44 19.92 13.17
N ALA A 248 38.08 20.19 12.04
CA ALA A 248 39.53 20.08 11.88
C ALA A 248 40.21 21.25 12.59
#